data_AF-A0A1V1NW22-F1
#
_entry.id   AF-A0A1V1NW22-F1
#
_cell.length_a   1.000
_cell.length_b   1.000
_cell.length_c   1.000
_cell.angle_alpha   90.00
_cell.angle_beta   90.00
_cell.angle_gamma   90.00
#
_symmetry.space_group_name_H-M   'P 1'
#
loop_
_entity.id
_entity.type
_entity.pdbx_description
1 polymer ?
#
loop_
_entity_poly.entity_id
_entity_poly.type
_entity_poly.pdbx_seq_one_letter_code
_entity_poly.pdbx_strand_id
1 'polypeptide(L)'
;MNDLVGLISQIPVSPGIDYQQVFFIYIAVTQKEEYVTDFIKIVNQQPDKKGGPMLTARDKWLMEGEIKGELKGKLEGEINIINNFRNKGIEWAVISDATGINPQKYENMKLEYQQLVSRATPQQAALTV
;
A
#
# COMPACT_ATOMS: atom_id res chain seq x y z
N MET A 1 4.12 -31.81 -5.31
CA MET A 1 4.65 -30.59 -4.65
C MET A 1 3.51 -29.59 -4.51
N ASN A 2 2.45 -30.00 -3.83
CA ASN A 2 1.28 -29.20 -3.50
C ASN A 2 0.88 -29.64 -2.10
N ASP A 3 0.35 -28.69 -1.34
CA ASP A 3 -0.32 -28.88 -0.05
C ASP A 3 0.49 -28.63 1.22
N LEU A 4 1.57 -27.86 1.13
CA LEU A 4 2.14 -27.26 2.33
C LEU A 4 1.18 -26.27 3.00
N VAL A 5 0.42 -25.54 2.18
CA VAL A 5 -0.60 -24.60 2.65
C VAL A 5 -1.73 -25.35 3.36
N GLY A 6 -2.19 -26.50 2.83
CA GLY A 6 -3.18 -27.33 3.52
C GLY A 6 -2.64 -27.98 4.79
N LEU A 7 -1.36 -28.38 4.83
CA LEU A 7 -0.73 -28.90 6.03
C LEU A 7 -0.58 -27.83 7.14
N ILE A 8 -0.17 -26.61 6.79
CA ILE A 8 -0.07 -25.49 7.74
C ILE A 8 -1.46 -25.05 8.21
N SER A 9 -2.46 -25.07 7.33
CA SER A 9 -3.85 -24.71 7.67
C SER A 9 -4.54 -25.72 8.59
N GLN A 10 -3.99 -26.93 8.71
CA GLN A 10 -4.46 -27.97 9.62
C GLN A 10 -3.83 -27.87 11.02
N ILE A 11 -2.84 -26.99 11.23
CA ILE A 11 -2.23 -26.81 12.55
C ILE A 11 -3.23 -26.06 13.44
N PRO A 12 -3.77 -26.68 14.50
CA PRO A 12 -4.78 -26.06 15.33
C PRO A 12 -4.22 -24.81 15.99
N VAL A 13 -4.90 -23.66 15.80
CA VAL A 13 -4.56 -22.39 16.46
C VAL A 13 -4.91 -22.51 17.94
N SER A 14 -4.05 -23.23 18.67
CA SER A 14 -4.10 -23.43 20.11
C SER A 14 -3.12 -22.45 20.77
N PRO A 15 -3.44 -21.95 21.98
CA PRO A 15 -2.40 -21.40 22.85
C PRO A 15 -1.32 -22.48 23.02
N GLY A 16 -0.09 -22.20 22.60
CA GLY A 16 1.06 -23.10 22.78
C GLY A 16 1.82 -23.53 21.51
N ILE A 17 1.32 -23.22 20.30
CA ILE A 17 2.10 -23.45 19.05
C ILE A 17 2.71 -22.13 18.58
N ASP A 18 4.05 -22.09 18.54
CA ASP A 18 4.80 -20.96 18.00
C ASP A 18 4.88 -21.06 16.46
N TYR A 19 3.91 -20.45 15.79
CA TYR A 19 3.83 -20.41 14.33
C TYR A 19 5.00 -19.69 13.67
N GLN A 20 5.65 -18.76 14.38
CA GLN A 20 6.85 -18.10 13.89
C GLN A 20 8.00 -19.12 13.83
N GLN A 21 8.17 -19.92 14.89
CA GLN A 21 9.15 -21.00 14.93
C GLN A 21 8.92 -22.04 13.81
N VAL A 22 7.67 -22.46 13.59
CA VAL A 22 7.31 -23.40 12.51
C VAL A 22 7.69 -22.85 11.14
N PHE A 23 7.42 -21.57 10.89
CA PHE A 23 7.75 -20.91 9.63
C PHE A 23 9.27 -20.82 9.39
N PHE A 24 10.04 -20.43 10.41
CA PHE A 24 11.50 -20.40 10.30
C PHE A 24 12.10 -21.78 10.05
N ILE A 25 11.61 -22.81 10.75
CA ILE A 25 12.03 -24.20 10.53
C ILE A 25 11.69 -24.66 9.11
N TYR A 26 10.49 -24.35 8.62
CA TYR A 26 10.07 -24.71 7.27
C TYR A 26 10.98 -24.10 6.19
N ILE A 27 11.28 -22.80 6.30
CA ILE A 27 12.18 -22.11 5.36
C ILE A 27 13.59 -22.72 5.45
N ALA A 28 14.10 -22.98 6.65
CA ALA A 28 15.42 -23.57 6.86
C ALA A 28 15.57 -24.97 6.25
N VAL A 29 14.50 -25.77 6.24
CA VAL A 29 14.54 -27.17 5.76
C VAL A 29 14.24 -27.29 4.25
N THR A 30 13.53 -26.32 3.66
CA THR A 30 13.08 -26.41 2.26
C THR A 30 13.85 -25.55 1.27
N GLN A 31 14.58 -24.55 1.75
CA GLN A 31 15.31 -23.63 0.90
C GLN A 31 16.81 -23.92 0.91
N LYS A 32 17.52 -23.46 -0.12
CA LYS A 32 18.98 -23.54 -0.16
C LYS A 32 19.59 -22.63 0.91
N GLU A 33 20.73 -23.05 1.46
CA GLU A 33 21.45 -22.37 2.54
C GLU A 33 21.72 -20.88 2.24
N GLU A 34 22.07 -20.55 1.00
CA GLU A 34 22.29 -19.17 0.53
C GLU A 34 21.06 -18.27 0.75
N TYR A 35 19.86 -18.76 0.43
CA TYR A 35 18.62 -18.00 0.58
C TYR A 35 18.15 -17.91 2.03
N VAL A 36 18.39 -18.96 2.82
CA VAL A 36 18.10 -18.96 4.27
C VAL A 36 18.99 -17.94 4.98
N THR A 37 20.26 -17.86 4.59
CA THR A 37 21.23 -16.92 5.17
C THR A 37 20.86 -15.47 4.86
N ASP A 38 20.49 -15.17 3.62
CA ASP A 38 20.02 -13.84 3.24
C ASP A 38 18.73 -13.46 3.96
N PHE A 39 17.80 -14.40 4.10
CA PHE A 39 16.57 -14.19 4.85
C PHE A 39 16.82 -13.86 6.33
N ILE A 40 17.68 -14.62 7.00
CA ILE A 40 18.06 -14.37 8.41
C ILE A 40 18.70 -12.97 8.54
N LYS A 41 19.55 -12.58 7.59
CA LYS A 41 20.18 -11.25 7.59
C LYS A 41 19.16 -10.12 7.48
N ILE A 42 18.15 -10.28 6.62
CA ILE A 42 17.06 -9.31 6.46
C ILE A 42 16.21 -9.20 7.73
N VAL A 43 15.89 -10.33 8.35
CA VAL A 43 15.09 -10.38 9.59
C VAL A 43 15.84 -9.74 10.76
N ASN A 44 17.12 -10.05 10.94
CA ASN A 44 17.95 -9.52 12.03
C ASN A 44 18.28 -8.02 11.90
N GLN A 45 18.05 -7.42 10.72
CA GLN A 45 18.18 -5.98 10.52
C GLN A 45 16.92 -5.19 10.90
N GLN A 46 15.82 -5.88 11.22
CA GLN A 46 14.60 -5.22 11.67
C GLN A 46 14.75 -4.81 13.15
N PRO A 47 14.44 -3.56 13.52
CA PRO A 47 14.53 -3.11 14.90
C PRO A 47 13.63 -3.94 15.82
N ASP A 48 14.20 -4.42 16.92
CA ASP A 48 13.50 -5.17 17.96
C ASP A 48 12.22 -4.44 18.39
N LYS A 49 11.09 -5.13 18.21
CA LYS A 49 9.69 -4.78 18.55
C LYS A 49 8.81 -4.52 17.33
N LYS A 50 8.19 -5.61 16.84
CA LYS A 50 6.73 -5.82 16.85
C LYS A 50 6.43 -7.16 16.17
N GLY A 51 6.80 -8.25 16.84
CA GLY A 51 6.34 -9.59 16.48
C GLY A 51 4.88 -9.76 16.90
N GLY A 52 3.99 -9.45 15.96
CA GLY A 52 2.55 -9.71 15.96
C GLY A 52 1.94 -9.13 14.67
N PRO A 53 0.72 -9.55 14.30
CA PRO A 53 0.45 -10.37 13.10
C PRO A 53 1.16 -9.86 11.83
N MET A 54 1.91 -10.73 11.17
CA MET A 54 2.72 -10.37 10.00
C MET A 54 1.81 -9.86 8.86
N LEU A 55 1.89 -8.56 8.54
CA LEU A 55 1.20 -7.96 7.40
C LEU A 55 1.71 -8.65 6.12
N THR A 56 0.87 -9.41 5.43
CA THR A 56 1.31 -10.09 4.21
C THR A 56 1.59 -9.07 3.11
N ALA A 57 2.36 -9.43 2.09
CA ALA A 57 2.58 -8.56 0.93
C ALA A 57 1.25 -8.14 0.27
N ARG A 58 0.24 -9.03 0.29
CA ARG A 58 -1.12 -8.76 -0.17
C ARG A 58 -1.80 -7.67 0.68
N ASP A 59 -1.74 -7.79 2.00
CA ASP A 59 -2.37 -6.82 2.91
C ASP A 59 -1.69 -5.46 2.80
N LYS A 60 -0.37 -5.42 2.60
CA LYS A 60 0.37 -4.20 2.30
C LYS A 60 -0.10 -3.56 0.99
N TRP A 61 -0.25 -4.32 -0.09
CA TRP A 61 -0.71 -3.78 -1.37
C TRP A 61 -2.16 -3.33 -1.34
N LEU A 62 -3.04 -4.04 -0.62
CA LEU A 62 -4.42 -3.62 -0.43
C LEU A 62 -4.48 -2.29 0.31
N MET A 63 -3.76 -2.18 1.42
CA MET A 63 -3.67 -0.94 2.19
C MET A 63 -3.07 0.20 1.38
N GLU A 64 -1.97 -0.04 0.63
CA GLU A 64 -1.40 0.96 -0.27
C GLU A 64 -2.39 1.38 -1.38
N GLY A 65 -3.19 0.44 -1.88
CA GLY A 65 -4.24 0.69 -2.86
C GLY A 65 -5.38 1.55 -2.30
N GLU A 66 -5.87 1.22 -1.10
CA GLU A 66 -6.89 1.99 -0.37
C GLU A 66 -6.40 3.41 -0.10
N ILE A 67 -5.20 3.56 0.45
CA ILE A 67 -4.59 4.88 0.72
C ILE A 67 -4.45 5.70 -0.56
N LYS A 68 -3.99 5.09 -1.65
CA LYS A 68 -3.90 5.77 -2.96
C LYS A 68 -5.27 6.17 -3.50
N GLY A 69 -6.27 5.31 -3.32
CA GLY A 69 -7.65 5.56 -3.74
C GLY A 69 -8.28 6.74 -2.98
N GLU A 70 -8.14 6.76 -1.66
CA GLU A 70 -8.61 7.86 -0.80
C GLU A 70 -7.92 9.18 -1.15
N LEU A 71 -6.59 9.16 -1.32
CA LEU A 71 -5.83 10.36 -1.68
C LEU A 71 -6.26 10.89 -3.06
N LYS A 72 -6.42 10.00 -4.04
CA LYS A 72 -6.91 10.36 -5.38
C LYS A 72 -8.30 11.00 -5.30
N GLY A 73 -9.24 10.36 -4.60
CA GLY A 73 -10.62 10.85 -4.47
C GLY A 73 -10.70 12.20 -3.77
N LYS A 74 -9.89 12.41 -2.72
CA LYS A 74 -9.80 13.70 -2.03
C LYS A 74 -9.29 14.80 -2.94
N LEU A 75 -8.19 14.56 -3.66
CA LEU A 75 -7.62 15.55 -4.59
C LEU A 75 -8.60 15.87 -5.73
N GLU A 76 -9.23 14.86 -6.32
CA GLU A 76 -10.25 15.03 -7.36
C GLU A 76 -11.42 15.89 -6.86
N GLY A 77 -11.92 15.61 -5.65
CA GLY A 77 -12.99 16.38 -5.02
C GLY A 77 -12.63 17.85 -4.80
N GLU A 78 -11.48 18.12 -4.18
CA GLU A 78 -11.02 19.50 -3.92
C GLU A 78 -10.77 20.26 -5.24
N ILE A 79 -10.18 19.60 -6.25
CA ILE A 79 -9.96 20.19 -7.58
C ILE A 79 -11.29 20.53 -8.25
N ASN A 80 -12.27 19.63 -8.21
CA ASN A 80 -13.59 19.85 -8.80
C ASN A 80 -14.35 20.99 -8.12
N ILE A 81 -14.27 21.10 -6.79
CA ILE A 81 -14.87 22.21 -6.05
C ILE A 81 -14.25 23.55 -6.48
N ILE A 82 -12.92 23.64 -6.56
CA ILE A 82 -12.24 24.86 -7.00
C ILE A 82 -12.58 25.20 -8.45
N ASN A 83 -12.58 24.20 -9.35
CA ASN A 83 -13.00 24.40 -10.74
C ASN A 83 -14.43 24.95 -10.84
N ASN A 84 -15.36 24.43 -10.05
CA ASN A 84 -16.73 24.92 -10.02
C ASN A 84 -16.81 26.38 -9.56
N PHE A 85 -16.05 26.77 -8.54
CA PHE A 85 -16.00 28.17 -8.11
C PHE A 85 -15.39 29.08 -9.17
N ARG A 86 -14.29 28.65 -9.79
CA ARG A 86 -13.62 29.38 -10.87
C ARG A 86 -14.52 29.55 -12.09
N ASN A 87 -15.27 28.53 -12.48
CA ASN A 87 -16.23 28.58 -13.59
C ASN A 87 -17.41 29.51 -13.32
N LYS A 88 -17.78 29.68 -12.04
CA LYS A 88 -18.79 30.67 -11.60
C LYS A 88 -18.24 32.09 -11.47
N GLY A 89 -16.97 32.32 -11.82
CA GLY A 89 -16.33 33.64 -11.77
C GLY A 89 -15.99 34.12 -10.36
N ILE A 90 -15.94 33.23 -9.36
CA ILE A 90 -15.60 33.61 -7.99
C ILE A 90 -14.10 33.94 -7.91
N GLU A 91 -13.79 35.07 -7.27
CA GLU A 91 -12.41 35.53 -7.13
C GLU A 91 -11.57 34.59 -6.25
N TRP A 92 -10.28 34.52 -6.55
CA TRP A 92 -9.34 33.66 -5.83
C TRP A 92 -9.28 34.00 -4.33
N ALA A 93 -9.39 35.26 -3.95
CA ALA A 93 -9.38 35.67 -2.55
C ALA A 93 -10.49 34.96 -1.74
N VAL A 94 -11.70 34.90 -2.30
CA VAL A 94 -12.87 34.25 -1.69
C VAL A 94 -12.71 32.73 -1.66
N ILE A 95 -12.18 32.13 -2.74
CA ILE A 95 -11.93 30.68 -2.78
C ILE A 95 -10.87 30.30 -1.74
N SER A 96 -9.79 31.08 -1.64
CA SER A 96 -8.72 30.82 -0.68
C SER A 96 -9.18 30.97 0.76
N ASP A 97 -10.04 31.93 1.05
CA ASP A 97 -10.66 32.09 2.36
C ASP A 97 -11.57 30.90 2.71
N ALA A 98 -12.42 30.46 1.78
CA ALA A 98 -13.38 29.38 2.01
C ALA A 98 -12.76 27.98 2.05
N THR A 99 -11.68 27.74 1.31
CA THR A 99 -11.07 26.40 1.14
C THR A 99 -9.69 26.26 1.78
N GLY A 100 -9.03 27.36 2.13
CA GLY A 100 -7.62 27.35 2.55
C GLY A 100 -6.65 26.96 1.44
N ILE A 101 -7.09 26.96 0.18
CA ILE A 101 -6.27 26.60 -0.98
C ILE A 101 -5.98 27.85 -1.79
N ASN A 102 -4.70 28.10 -2.05
CA ASN A 102 -4.25 29.24 -2.87
C ASN A 102 -3.91 28.77 -4.29
N PRO A 103 -3.68 29.70 -5.25
CA PRO A 103 -3.41 29.33 -6.64
C PRO A 103 -2.24 28.35 -6.79
N GLN A 104 -1.14 28.58 -6.07
CA GLN A 104 0.03 27.71 -6.14
C GLN A 104 -0.26 26.29 -5.62
N LYS A 105 -0.94 26.19 -4.49
CA LYS A 105 -1.35 24.91 -3.90
C LYS A 105 -2.30 24.17 -4.82
N TYR A 106 -3.22 24.88 -5.48
CA TYR A 106 -4.11 24.30 -6.48
C TYR A 106 -3.36 23.73 -7.70
N GLU A 107 -2.37 24.45 -8.24
CA GLU A 107 -1.54 23.92 -9.33
C GLU A 107 -0.76 22.67 -8.89
N ASN A 108 -0.18 22.69 -7.69
CA ASN A 108 0.52 21.54 -7.13
C ASN A 108 -0.42 20.33 -6.97
N MET A 109 -1.66 20.54 -6.50
CA MET A 109 -2.66 19.48 -6.36
C MET A 109 -3.03 18.87 -7.72
N LYS A 110 -3.15 19.68 -8.78
CA LYS A 110 -3.40 19.16 -10.14
C LYS A 110 -2.24 18.30 -10.63
N LEU A 111 -0.99 18.73 -10.41
CA LEU A 111 0.19 17.96 -10.77
C LEU A 111 0.26 16.63 -9.98
N GLU A 112 0.01 16.67 -8.68
CA GLU A 112 -0.03 15.49 -7.82
C GLU A 112 -1.12 14.51 -8.27
N TYR A 113 -2.32 15.01 -8.56
CA TYR A 113 -3.42 14.20 -9.10
C TYR A 113 -3.04 13.53 -10.43
N GLN A 114 -2.43 14.26 -11.36
CA GLN A 114 -1.96 13.70 -12.63
C GLN A 114 -0.93 12.58 -12.41
N GLN A 115 0.03 12.77 -11.50
CA GLN A 115 1.02 11.74 -11.19
C GLN A 115 0.37 10.47 -10.60
N LEU A 116 -0.63 10.62 -9.73
CA LEU A 116 -1.37 9.50 -9.15
C LEU A 116 -2.17 8.75 -10.23
N VAL A 117 -2.78 9.46 -11.17
CA VAL A 117 -3.53 8.86 -12.29
C VAL A 117 -2.61 8.14 -13.28
N SER A 118 -1.48 8.77 -13.68
CA SER A 118 -0.54 8.19 -14.64
C SER A 118 0.20 6.96 -14.10
N ARG A 119 0.46 6.90 -12.79
CA ARG A 119 1.05 5.72 -12.14
C ARG A 119 0.10 4.53 -12.03
N ALA A 120 -1.21 4.75 -12.16
CA ALA A 120 -2.21 3.68 -12.17
C ALA A 120 -2.38 3.01 -13.55
N THR A 121 -1.83 3.58 -14.63
CA THR A 121 -2.13 3.16 -16.00
C THR A 121 -1.19 2.12 -16.66
N PRO A 122 0.04 1.81 -16.22
CA PRO A 122 0.84 0.79 -16.91
C PRO A 122 0.89 -0.53 -16.14
N GLN A 123 -0.19 -1.34 -16.20
CA GLN A 123 -0.10 -2.81 -15.99
C GLN A 123 -1.33 -3.61 -16.52
N GLN A 124 -2.40 -2.95 -16.96
CA GLN A 124 -3.59 -3.64 -17.51
C GLN A 124 -3.52 -3.95 -19.01
N ALA A 125 -2.47 -3.51 -19.73
CA ALA A 125 -2.32 -3.74 -21.16
C ALA A 125 -1.61 -5.06 -21.54
N ALA A 126 -1.22 -5.91 -20.57
CA ALA A 126 -0.39 -7.10 -20.82
C ALA A 126 -1.09 -8.45 -20.56
N LEU A 127 -2.43 -8.52 -20.63
CA LEU A 127 -3.19 -9.78 -20.47
C LEU A 127 -4.16 -10.10 -21.63
N THR A 128 -3.93 -9.52 -22.81
CA THR A 128 -4.56 -10.02 -24.05
C THR A 128 -3.48 -10.48 -25.02
N VAL A 129 -2.97 -11.70 -24.79
CA VAL A 129 -2.53 -12.62 -25.85
C VAL A 129 -2.97 -14.02 -25.45
#